data_AF-A0A7V4Y873-F1
#
_entry.id   AF-A0A7V4Y873-F1
#
_cell.length_a   1.000
_cell.length_b   1.000
_cell.length_c   1.000
_cell.angle_alpha   90.00
_cell.angle_beta   90.00
_cell.angle_gamma   90.00
#
_symmetry.space_group_name_H-M   'P 1'
#
loop_
_entity.id
_entity.type
_entity.pdbx_description
1 polymer ?
#
loop_
_entity_poly.entity_id
_entity_poly.type
_entity_poly.pdbx_seq_one_letter_code
_entity_poly.pdbx_strand_id
1 'polypeptide(L)'
;EEGLEDSLQFYNFPEIDKRRISSTNVLERTNREIRRRSRVVGVFPSVESYVRLVTCYLLEYTEDWANDYAYIKADKLGPLLEQEQMLAAN
;
A
#
# COMPACT_ATOMS: atom_id res chain seq x y z
N GLU A 1 9.78 5.68 -25.07
CA GLU A 1 8.74 6.14 -24.14
C GLU A 1 8.41 4.98 -23.24
N GLU A 2 8.99 4.94 -22.05
CA GLU A 2 8.72 3.88 -21.06
C GLU A 2 8.03 4.60 -19.88
N GLY A 3 6.81 4.18 -19.53
CA GLY A 3 6.04 4.76 -18.42
C GLY A 3 4.96 5.79 -18.76
N LEU A 4 4.76 6.16 -20.03
CA LEU A 4 3.61 7.02 -20.42
C LEU A 4 2.29 6.31 -20.09
N GLU A 5 2.16 5.07 -20.53
CA GLU A 5 0.97 4.25 -20.28
C GLU A 5 0.71 4.05 -18.78
N ASP A 6 1.75 3.74 -18.00
CA ASP A 6 1.67 3.63 -16.53
C ASP A 6 1.19 4.95 -15.87
N SER A 7 1.69 6.10 -16.36
CA SER A 7 1.28 7.40 -15.82
C SER A 7 -0.18 7.76 -16.17
N LEU A 8 -0.68 7.31 -17.32
CA LEU A 8 -2.07 7.54 -17.72
C LEU A 8 -3.04 6.74 -16.86
N GLN A 9 -2.62 5.58 -16.33
CA GLN A 9 -3.44 4.76 -15.42
C GLN A 9 -3.90 5.54 -14.18
N PHE A 10 -3.15 6.56 -13.75
CA PHE A 10 -3.53 7.46 -12.66
C PHE A 10 -4.93 8.08 -12.84
N TYR A 11 -5.35 8.34 -14.08
CA TYR A 11 -6.63 8.98 -14.37
C TYR A 11 -7.81 8.00 -14.36
N ASN A 12 -7.56 6.69 -14.30
CA ASN A 12 -8.60 5.65 -14.32
C ASN A 12 -9.33 5.48 -12.97
N PHE A 13 -8.99 6.30 -11.96
CA PHE A 13 -9.54 6.21 -10.60
C PHE A 13 -10.33 7.47 -10.21
N PRO A 14 -11.49 7.76 -10.83
CA PRO A 14 -12.24 9.00 -10.59
C PRO A 14 -12.83 9.09 -9.18
N GLU A 15 -13.16 7.95 -8.56
CA GLU A 15 -13.78 7.88 -7.23
C GLU A 15 -12.79 8.03 -6.06
N ILE A 16 -11.48 8.02 -6.37
CA ILE A 16 -10.41 8.12 -5.37
C ILE A 16 -9.78 9.52 -5.45
N ASP A 17 -9.52 10.13 -4.28
CA ASP A 17 -8.80 11.40 -4.23
C ASP A 17 -7.39 11.25 -4.86
N LYS A 18 -7.16 11.99 -5.95
CA LYS A 18 -5.88 12.06 -6.67
C LYS A 18 -4.69 12.35 -5.76
N ARG A 19 -4.88 13.14 -4.70
CA ARG A 19 -3.82 13.43 -3.71
C ARG A 19 -3.41 12.20 -2.92
N ARG A 20 -4.35 11.26 -2.69
CA ARG A 20 -4.05 10.00 -2.01
C ARG A 20 -3.28 9.05 -2.91
N ILE A 21 -3.63 8.99 -4.20
CA ILE A 21 -2.92 8.15 -5.17
C ILE A 21 -1.50 8.67 -5.41
N SER A 22 -1.32 9.99 -5.54
CA SER A 22 -0.01 10.59 -5.85
C SER A 22 0.93 10.71 -4.64
N SER A 23 0.46 10.43 -3.42
CA SER A 23 1.25 10.64 -2.20
C SER A 23 2.09 9.41 -1.84
N THR A 24 3.36 9.64 -1.52
CA THR A 24 4.28 8.63 -0.96
C THR A 24 4.24 8.57 0.56
N ASN A 25 3.41 9.38 1.23
CA ASN A 25 3.45 9.55 2.69
C ASN A 25 3.23 8.23 3.46
N VAL A 26 2.33 7.38 2.98
CA VAL A 26 2.06 6.07 3.61
C VAL A 26 3.29 5.17 3.50
N LEU A 27 3.86 5.06 2.30
CA LEU A 27 5.09 4.29 2.06
C LEU A 27 6.26 4.81 2.90
N GLU A 28 6.46 6.13 2.95
CA GLU A 28 7.50 6.75 3.75
C GLU A 28 7.31 6.52 5.26
N ARG A 29 6.06 6.54 5.74
CA ARG A 29 5.74 6.25 7.13
C ARG A 29 6.06 4.80 7.48
N THR A 30 5.64 3.85 6.66
CA THR A 30 5.93 2.43 6.84
C THR A 30 7.44 2.17 6.78
N ASN A 31 8.15 2.74 5.80
CA ASN A 31 9.61 2.62 5.69
C ASN A 31 10.35 3.21 6.88
N ARG A 32 9.87 4.35 7.41
CA ARG A 32 10.44 4.97 8.61
C ARG A 32 10.28 4.06 9.83
N GLU A 33 9.13 3.42 9.99
CA GLU A 33 8.87 2.52 11.12
C GLU A 33 9.68 1.22 11.01
N ILE A 34 9.79 0.63 9.83
CA ILE A 34 10.66 -0.52 9.57
C ILE A 34 12.12 -0.18 9.94
N ARG A 35 12.63 0.98 9.50
CA ARG A 35 13.98 1.45 9.86
C ARG A 35 14.13 1.70 11.36
N ARG A 36 13.12 2.26 12.01
CA ARG A 36 13.14 2.52 13.46
C ARG A 36 13.20 1.22 14.26
N ARG A 37 12.35 0.23 13.95
CA ARG A 37 12.30 -1.07 14.65
C ARG A 37 13.56 -1.90 14.38
N SER A 38 14.03 -1.96 13.14
CA SER A 38 15.27 -2.68 12.81
C SER A 38 16.52 -2.07 13.44
N ARG A 39 16.57 -0.74 13.60
CA ARG A 39 17.69 -0.04 14.25
C ARG A 39 17.92 -0.47 15.70
N VAL A 40 16.87 -0.86 16.43
CA VAL A 40 16.99 -1.34 17.83
C VAL A 40 17.71 -2.68 17.89
N VAL A 41 17.54 -3.53 16.88
CA VAL A 41 18.22 -4.84 16.79
C VAL A 41 19.67 -4.67 16.35
N GLY A 42 19.95 -3.70 15.48
CA GLY A 42 21.29 -3.43 14.96
C GLY A 42 21.69 -4.44 13.88
N VAL A 43 22.28 -5.58 14.28
CA VAL A 43 22.75 -6.64 13.37
C VAL A 43 21.90 -7.88 13.53
N PHE A 44 21.33 -8.35 12.42
CA PHE A 44 20.48 -9.55 12.42
C PHE A 44 21.32 -10.81 12.20
N PRO A 45 21.02 -11.92 12.90
CA PRO A 45 21.73 -13.19 12.73
C PRO A 45 21.42 -13.89 11.40
N SER A 46 20.31 -13.56 10.75
CA SER A 46 19.95 -14.08 9.43
C SER A 46 18.92 -13.19 8.71
N VAL A 47 18.75 -13.37 7.40
CA VAL A 47 17.73 -12.66 6.62
C VAL A 47 16.32 -12.99 7.13
N GLU A 48 16.07 -14.25 7.49
CA GLU A 48 14.78 -14.71 8.00
C GLU A 48 14.42 -14.01 9.33
N SER A 49 15.42 -13.72 10.17
CA SER A 49 15.18 -12.98 11.41
C SER A 49 14.76 -11.52 11.17
N TYR A 50 15.30 -10.89 10.12
CA TYR A 50 14.86 -9.56 9.69
C TYR A 50 13.45 -9.62 9.09
N VAL A 51 13.19 -10.58 8.20
CA VAL A 51 11.87 -10.80 7.60
C VAL A 51 10.81 -11.00 8.67
N ARG A 52 11.07 -11.83 9.69
CA ARG A 52 10.13 -12.02 10.81
C ARG A 52 9.76 -10.71 11.50
N LEU A 53 10.74 -9.86 11.82
CA LEU A 53 10.47 -8.56 12.45
C LEU A 53 9.57 -7.68 11.57
N VAL A 54 9.92 -7.56 10.28
CA VAL A 54 9.16 -6.73 9.33
C VAL A 54 7.75 -7.29 9.13
N THR A 55 7.61 -8.60 8.95
CA THR A 55 6.31 -9.26 8.77
C THR A 55 5.43 -9.10 10.00
N CYS A 56 5.96 -9.31 11.21
CA CYS A 56 5.19 -9.09 12.43
C CYS A 56 4.65 -7.65 12.52
N TYR A 57 5.50 -6.65 12.23
CA TYR A 57 5.04 -5.26 12.19
C TYR A 57 3.97 -5.02 11.11
N LEU A 58 4.15 -5.56 9.90
CA LEU A 58 3.20 -5.36 8.81
C LEU A 58 1.85 -6.05 9.08
N LEU A 59 1.84 -7.18 9.80
CA LEU A 59 0.61 -7.82 10.27
C LEU A 59 -0.14 -6.89 11.24
N GLU A 60 0.53 -6.42 12.30
CA GLU A 60 -0.05 -5.44 13.25
C GLU A 60 -0.60 -4.20 12.51
N TYR A 61 0.21 -3.64 11.61
CA TYR A 61 -0.16 -2.47 10.83
C TYR A 61 -1.39 -2.70 9.96
N THR A 62 -1.51 -3.89 9.36
CA THR A 62 -2.65 -4.23 8.49
C THR A 62 -3.93 -4.43 9.30
N GLU A 63 -3.84 -5.05 10.47
CA GLU A 63 -4.98 -5.20 11.40
C GLU A 63 -5.50 -3.83 11.86
N ASP A 64 -4.62 -2.93 12.28
CA ASP A 64 -4.98 -1.55 12.64
C ASP A 64 -5.64 -0.82 11.46
N TRP A 65 -5.11 -1.02 10.24
CA TRP A 65 -5.60 -0.38 9.03
C TRP A 65 -7.00 -0.86 8.63
N ALA A 66 -7.27 -2.16 8.81
CA ALA A 66 -8.56 -2.78 8.51
C ALA A 66 -9.69 -2.32 9.44
N ASN A 67 -9.37 -1.99 10.69
CA ASN A 67 -10.38 -1.73 11.73
C ASN A 67 -10.96 -0.30 11.74
N ASP A 68 -10.29 0.70 11.17
CA ASP A 68 -10.93 2.01 10.86
C ASP A 68 -10.05 3.01 10.07
N TYR A 69 -8.74 2.75 9.95
CA TYR A 69 -7.77 3.73 9.45
C TYR A 69 -7.40 3.57 7.96
N ALA A 70 -8.17 2.79 7.21
CA ALA A 70 -7.93 2.54 5.79
C ALA A 70 -7.71 3.86 5.00
N TYR A 71 -6.54 3.96 4.34
CA TYR A 71 -6.12 5.16 3.61
C TYR A 71 -6.89 5.31 2.30
N ILE A 72 -7.37 4.21 1.72
CA ILE A 72 -8.43 4.20 0.71
C ILE A 72 -9.50 3.28 1.27
N LYS A 73 -10.72 3.80 1.41
CA LYS A 73 -11.83 3.04 1.97
C LYS A 73 -12.37 2.07 0.91
N ALA A 74 -12.80 0.89 1.34
CA ALA A 74 -13.21 -0.19 0.44
C ALA A 74 -14.45 0.17 -0.41
N ASP A 75 -15.33 1.03 0.10
CA ASP A 75 -16.49 1.58 -0.61
C ASP A 75 -16.09 2.32 -1.90
N LYS A 76 -14.91 2.96 -1.93
CA LYS A 76 -14.38 3.63 -3.12
C LYS A 76 -13.80 2.68 -4.17
N LEU A 77 -13.51 1.44 -3.79
CA LEU A 77 -12.95 0.43 -4.67
C LEU A 77 -14.02 -0.41 -5.38
N GLY A 78 -15.20 -0.59 -4.76
CA GLY A 78 -16.30 -1.39 -5.32
C GLY A 78 -16.67 -1.02 -6.77
N PRO A 79 -16.97 0.27 -7.07
CA PRO A 79 -17.33 0.69 -8.42
C PRO A 79 -16.24 0.43 -9.48
N LEU A 80 -14.97 0.45 -9.08
CA LEU A 80 -13.83 0.21 -9.98
C LEU A 80 -13.71 -1.28 -10.35
N LEU A 81 -13.91 -2.16 -9.37
CA LEU A 81 -13.88 -3.61 -9.57
C LEU A 81 -15.02 -4.08 -10.48
N GLU A 82 -16.20 -3.48 -10.34
CA GLU A 82 -17.35 -3.74 -11.22
C GLU A 82 -17.08 -3.29 -12.67
N GLN A 83 -16.43 -2.13 -12.85
CA GLN A 83 -16.02 -1.65 -14.18
C GLN A 83 -14.98 -2.57 -14.84
N GLU A 84 -13.96 -3.02 -14.10
CA GLU A 84 -12.96 -3.96 -14.63
C GLU A 84 -13.58 -5.31 -15.01
N GLN A 85 -14.50 -5.84 -14.19
CA GLN A 85 -15.19 -7.09 -14.49
C GLN A 85 -16.07 -6.98 -15.74
N MET A 86 -16.76 -5.85 -15.93
CA MET A 86 -17.55 -5.59 -17.15
C MET A 86 -16.68 -5.43 -18.40
N LEU A 87 -15.49 -4.82 -18.27
CA LEU A 87 -14.54 -4.69 -19.37
C LEU A 87 -13.90 -6.03 -19.75
N ALA A 88 -13.63 -6.90 -18.78
CA ALA A 88 -13.05 -8.23 -19.00
C ALA A 88 -14.05 -9.28 -19.53
N ALA A 89 -15.36 -9.01 -19.39
CA ALA A 89 -16.44 -9.90 -19.85
C ALA A 89 -16.92 -9.62 -21.29
N ASN A 90 -16.41 -8.56 -21.93
CA ASN A 90 -16.65 -8.20 -23.34
C ASN A 90 -15.44 -8.55 -24.21
#